data_AF-A0A1W9G9Y6-F1
#
_entry.id   AF-A0A1W9G9Y6-F1
#
_cell.length_a   1.000
_cell.length_b   1.000
_cell.length_c   1.000
_cell.angle_alpha   90.00
_cell.angle_beta   90.00
_cell.angle_gamma   90.00
#
_symmetry.space_group_name_H-M   'P 1'
#
loop_
_entity.id
_entity.type
_entity.pdbx_description
1 polymer ?
#
loop_
_entity_poly.entity_id
_entity_poly.type
_entity_poly.pdbx_seq_one_letter_code
_entity_poly.pdbx_strand_id
1 'polypeptide(L)'
;MIGVIADGEIRRDELERLTVSARDAAEQGRWDLVDECYRLRDIAMQGASIPRQDAERMLSSDRQVQERALVAKAAVAELLRESQAVRLRLSRLRHGAGTMGTIDRKA
;
A
#
# COMPACT_ATOMS: atom_id res chain seq x y z
N MET A 1 -14.80 21.50 -34.19
CA MET A 1 -13.43 21.32 -33.67
C MET A 1 -13.29 21.72 -32.18
N ILE A 2 -14.38 21.91 -31.42
CA ILE A 2 -14.33 22.34 -30.01
C ILE A 2 -14.37 21.13 -29.04
N GLY A 3 -14.98 20.00 -29.43
CA GLY A 3 -15.17 18.84 -28.55
C GLY A 3 -13.91 18.03 -28.20
N VAL A 4 -12.85 18.09 -29.01
CA VAL A 4 -11.62 17.29 -28.78
C VAL A 4 -10.72 17.94 -27.72
N ILE A 5 -10.75 19.27 -27.61
CA ILE A 5 -9.93 20.02 -26.65
C ILE A 5 -10.50 19.87 -25.24
N ALA A 6 -11.82 20.00 -25.08
CA ALA A 6 -12.50 19.82 -23.80
C ALA A 6 -12.35 18.39 -23.25
N ASP A 7 -12.45 17.37 -24.12
CA ASP A 7 -12.27 15.97 -23.73
C ASP A 7 -10.81 15.64 -23.33
N GLY A 8 -9.83 16.34 -23.91
CA GLY A 8 -8.42 16.21 -23.52
C GLY A 8 -8.08 16.91 -22.19
N GLU A 9 -8.72 18.04 -21.90
CA GLU A 9 -8.54 18.80 -20.66
C GLU A 9 -9.20 18.10 -19.46
N ILE A 10 -10.43 17.60 -19.63
CA ILE A 10 -11.12 16.78 -18.62
C ILE A 10 -10.30 15.54 -18.25
N ARG A 11 -9.68 14.88 -19.24
CA ARG A 11 -8.82 13.72 -18.98
C ARG A 11 -7.54 14.09 -18.24
N ARG A 12 -6.97 15.28 -18.47
CA ARG A 12 -5.79 15.75 -17.75
C ARG A 12 -6.08 16.04 -16.28
N ASP A 13 -7.18 16.73 -16.00
CA ASP A 13 -7.61 17.04 -14.64
C ASP A 13 -7.90 15.77 -13.85
N GLU A 14 -8.50 14.77 -14.49
CA GLU A 14 -8.75 13.47 -13.88
C GLU A 14 -7.45 12.71 -13.57
N LEU A 15 -6.46 12.73 -14.48
CA LEU A 15 -5.14 12.14 -14.24
C LEU A 15 -4.41 12.80 -13.07
N GLU A 16 -4.50 14.13 -12.94
CA GLU A 16 -3.93 14.87 -11.82
C GLU A 16 -4.63 14.51 -10.52
N ARG A 17 -5.97 14.52 -10.50
CA ARG A 17 -6.77 14.13 -9.34
C ARG A 17 -6.45 12.71 -8.86
N LEU A 18 -6.36 11.75 -9.78
CA LEU A 18 -6.05 10.35 -9.46
C LEU A 18 -4.62 10.20 -8.93
N THR A 19 -3.67 10.94 -9.49
CA THR A 19 -2.27 10.94 -9.05
C THR A 19 -2.11 11.51 -7.63
N VAL A 20 -2.80 12.60 -7.31
CA VAL A 20 -2.82 13.19 -5.97
C VAL A 20 -3.55 12.26 -4.99
N SER A 21 -4.70 11.71 -5.40
CA SER A 21 -5.48 10.80 -4.56
C SER A 21 -4.72 9.52 -4.20
N ALA A 22 -3.96 8.95 -5.14
CA ALA A 22 -3.09 7.80 -4.89
C ALA A 22 -2.02 8.13 -3.84
N ARG A 23 -1.37 9.30 -3.95
CA ARG A 23 -0.37 9.76 -2.99
C ARG A 23 -0.96 9.93 -1.59
N ASP A 24 -2.08 10.63 -1.49
CA ASP A 24 -2.73 10.93 -0.21
C ASP A 24 -3.30 9.65 0.42
N ALA A 25 -3.78 8.70 -0.38
CA ALA A 25 -4.18 7.36 0.09
C ALA A 25 -2.99 6.55 0.62
N ALA A 26 -1.84 6.59 -0.07
CA ALA A 26 -0.61 5.93 0.38
C ALA A 26 -0.10 6.51 1.71
N GLU A 27 -0.20 7.83 1.88
CA GLU A 27 0.14 8.51 3.14
C GLU A 27 -0.75 8.07 4.31
N GLN A 28 -2.01 7.75 4.03
CA GLN A 28 -2.98 7.26 5.00
C GLN A 28 -2.96 5.72 5.15
N GLY A 29 -2.07 5.02 4.44
CA GLY A 29 -1.98 3.56 4.44
C GLY A 29 -3.19 2.85 3.82
N ARG A 30 -4.01 3.56 3.04
CA ARG A 30 -5.21 3.01 2.37
C ARG A 30 -4.84 2.38 1.03
N TRP A 31 -4.18 1.23 1.08
CA TRP A 31 -3.61 0.59 -0.11
C TRP A 31 -4.66 0.15 -1.14
N ASP A 32 -5.86 -0.22 -0.72
CA ASP A 32 -6.97 -0.54 -1.64
C ASP A 32 -7.36 0.67 -2.50
N LEU A 33 -7.34 1.87 -1.92
CA LEU A 33 -7.61 3.10 -2.66
C LEU A 33 -6.44 3.50 -3.56
N VAL A 34 -5.19 3.18 -3.19
CA VAL A 34 -4.03 3.38 -4.07
C VAL A 34 -4.19 2.52 -5.33
N ASP A 35 -4.56 1.25 -5.16
CA ASP A 35 -4.80 0.33 -6.28
C ASP A 35 -5.93 0.81 -7.19
N GLU A 36 -7.06 1.23 -6.61
CA GLU A 36 -8.19 1.77 -7.37
C GLU A 36 -7.81 3.05 -8.13
N CYS A 37 -7.03 3.95 -7.51
CA CYS A 37 -6.54 5.16 -8.19
C CYS A 37 -5.67 4.80 -9.40
N TYR A 38 -4.76 3.82 -9.29
CA TYR A 38 -3.94 3.40 -10.41
C TYR A 38 -4.76 2.74 -11.52
N ARG A 39 -5.74 1.89 -11.17
CA ARG A 39 -6.65 1.26 -12.13
C ARG A 39 -7.46 2.30 -12.92
N LEU A 40 -8.01 3.30 -12.24
CA LEU A 40 -8.74 4.40 -12.90
C LEU A 40 -7.80 5.28 -13.74
N ARG A 41 -6.57 5.50 -13.28
CA ARG A 41 -5.58 6.30 -14.00
C ARG A 41 -5.17 5.62 -15.30
N ASP A 42 -5.00 4.30 -15.30
CA ASP A 42 -4.73 3.52 -16.50
C ASP A 42 -5.84 3.66 -17.54
N ILE A 43 -7.10 3.71 -17.10
CA ILE A 43 -8.25 3.96 -17.99
C ILE A 43 -8.20 5.39 -18.54
N ALA A 44 -7.96 6.39 -17.69
CA ALA A 44 -7.89 7.80 -18.10
C ALA A 44 -6.71 8.10 -19.04
N MET A 45 -5.63 7.32 -18.95
CA MET A 45 -4.47 7.44 -19.85
C MET A 45 -4.74 6.91 -21.26
N GLN A 46 -5.79 6.09 -21.48
CA GLN A 46 -6.07 5.51 -22.80
C GLN A 46 -6.39 6.61 -23.81
N GLY A 47 -5.54 6.73 -24.84
CA GLY A 47 -5.68 7.73 -25.90
C GLY A 47 -5.48 9.18 -25.43
N ALA A 48 -4.92 9.41 -24.24
CA ALA A 48 -4.55 10.73 -23.76
C ALA A 48 -3.14 11.10 -24.26
N SER A 49 -2.98 12.32 -24.76
CA SER A 49 -1.66 12.90 -25.02
C SER A 49 -1.24 13.70 -23.79
N ILE A 50 -0.25 13.18 -23.06
CA ILE A 50 0.23 13.78 -21.81
C ILE A 50 1.49 14.58 -22.11
N PRO A 51 1.52 15.89 -21.85
CA PRO A 51 2.73 16.68 -21.96
C PRO A 51 3.83 16.13 -21.06
N ARG A 52 5.08 16.18 -21.53
CA ARG A 52 6.23 15.66 -20.80
C ARG A 52 6.32 16.20 -19.37
N GLN A 53 6.08 17.49 -19.18
CA GLN A 53 6.12 18.11 -17.85
C GLN A 53 5.08 17.51 -16.90
N ASP A 54 3.87 17.21 -17.39
CA ASP A 54 2.81 16.61 -16.60
C ASP A 54 3.16 15.16 -16.24
N ALA A 55 3.71 14.41 -17.20
CA ALA A 55 4.21 13.06 -16.96
C ALA A 55 5.34 13.02 -15.92
N GLU A 56 6.28 13.97 -15.96
CA GLU A 56 7.37 14.09 -14.96
C GLU A 56 6.82 14.40 -13.55
N ARG A 57 5.78 15.24 -13.44
CA ARG A 57 5.09 15.49 -12.17
C ARG A 57 4.39 14.24 -11.64
N MET A 58 3.69 13.51 -12.52
CA MET A 58 3.02 12.25 -12.15
C MET A 58 4.03 11.21 -11.64
N LEU A 59 5.13 11.01 -12.36
CA LEU A 59 6.20 10.08 -11.96
C LEU A 59 6.86 10.48 -10.64
N SER A 60 7.00 11.78 -10.37
CA SER A 60 7.50 12.25 -9.07
C SER A 60 6.55 11.86 -7.93
N SER A 61 5.24 11.99 -8.14
CA SER A 61 4.23 11.56 -7.16
C SER A 61 4.27 10.03 -6.95
N ASP A 62 4.40 9.26 -8.03
CA ASP A 62 4.48 7.80 -7.96
C ASP A 62 5.70 7.30 -7.18
N ARG A 63 6.86 7.99 -7.30
CA ARG A 63 8.02 7.69 -6.45
C ARG A 63 7.70 7.87 -4.97
N GLN A 64 6.95 8.91 -4.61
CA GLN A 64 6.56 9.12 -3.21
C GLN A 64 5.57 8.05 -2.71
N VAL A 65 4.71 7.52 -3.58
CA VAL A 65 3.86 6.35 -3.26
C VAL A 65 4.74 5.11 -3.05
N GLN A 66 5.72 4.89 -3.93
CA GLN A 66 6.64 3.77 -3.84
C GLN A 66 7.46 3.81 -2.54
N GLU A 67 7.99 4.97 -2.15
CA GLU A 67 8.73 5.15 -0.89
C GLU A 67 7.87 4.77 0.31
N ARG A 68 6.62 5.26 0.36
CA ARG A 68 5.66 4.91 1.42
C ARG A 68 5.36 3.42 1.45
N ALA A 69 5.20 2.80 0.28
CA ALA A 69 4.97 1.35 0.18
C ALA A 69 6.17 0.54 0.69
N LEU A 70 7.41 0.99 0.45
CA LEU A 70 8.60 0.34 0.97
C LEU A 70 8.66 0.41 2.51
N VAL A 71 8.36 1.57 3.09
CA VAL A 71 8.28 1.74 4.55
C VAL A 71 7.20 0.85 5.15
N ALA A 72 6.00 0.82 4.55
CA ALA A 72 4.91 -0.01 5.02
C ALA A 72 5.25 -1.52 4.96
N LYS A 73 5.90 -1.96 3.87
CA LYS A 73 6.38 -3.35 3.74
C LYS A 73 7.38 -3.71 4.84
N ALA A 74 8.33 -2.82 5.14
CA ALA A 74 9.29 -3.04 6.21
C ALA A 74 8.60 -3.14 7.59
N ALA A 75 7.64 -2.26 7.86
CA ALA A 75 6.87 -2.29 9.11
C ALA A 75 6.05 -3.58 9.26
N VAL A 76 5.35 -4.00 8.21
CA VAL A 76 4.58 -5.27 8.22
C VAL A 76 5.51 -6.47 8.43
N ALA A 77 6.67 -6.50 7.77
CA ALA A 77 7.64 -7.57 7.96
C ALA A 77 8.11 -7.66 9.41
N GLU A 78 8.34 -6.53 10.08
CA GLU A 78 8.73 -6.51 11.49
C GLU A 78 7.60 -7.02 12.39
N LEU A 79 6.37 -6.53 12.21
CA LEU A 79 5.21 -7.00 12.98
C LEU A 79 4.98 -8.50 12.84
N LEU A 80 5.23 -9.07 11.65
CA LEU A 80 5.16 -10.51 11.42
C LEU A 80 6.24 -11.27 12.20
N ARG A 81 7.47 -10.75 12.26
CA ARG A 81 8.56 -11.32 13.06
C ARG A 81 8.23 -11.29 14.55
N GLU A 82 7.79 -10.15 15.06
CA GLU A 82 7.39 -9.99 16.46
C GLU A 82 6.24 -10.94 16.83
N SER A 83 5.21 -11.01 15.97
CA SER A 83 4.08 -11.93 16.14
C SER A 83 4.52 -13.39 16.16
N GLN A 84 5.49 -13.78 15.32
CA GLN A 84 6.06 -15.13 15.35
C GLN A 84 6.80 -15.39 16.67
N ALA A 85 7.62 -14.45 17.14
CA ALA A 85 8.35 -14.56 18.39
C ALA A 85 7.40 -14.72 19.59
N VAL A 86 6.32 -13.94 19.64
CA VAL A 86 5.28 -14.05 20.66
C VAL A 86 4.60 -15.42 20.61
N ARG A 87 4.21 -15.90 19.43
CA ARG A 87 3.60 -17.23 19.27
C ARG A 87 4.53 -18.35 19.74
N LEU A 88 5.82 -18.26 19.42
CA LEU A 88 6.82 -19.22 19.88
C LEU A 88 6.99 -19.18 21.40
N ARG A 89 7.04 -17.99 22.00
CA ARG A 89 7.13 -17.83 23.47
C ARG A 89 5.91 -18.44 24.16
N LEU A 90 4.70 -18.14 23.69
CA LEU A 90 3.46 -18.70 24.24
C LEU A 90 3.42 -20.23 24.09
N SER A 91 3.87 -20.75 22.94
CA SER A 91 4.01 -22.19 22.73
C SER A 91 4.95 -22.80 23.76
N ARG A 92 6.15 -22.25 23.96
CA ARG A 92 7.11 -22.75 24.96
C ARG A 92 6.56 -22.71 26.38
N LEU A 93 5.87 -21.63 26.76
CA LEU A 93 5.24 -21.53 28.08
C LEU A 93 4.16 -22.60 28.27
N ARG A 94 3.31 -22.84 27.27
CA ARG A 94 2.28 -23.88 27.32
C ARG A 94 2.90 -25.28 27.48
N HIS A 95 3.94 -25.59 26.72
CA HIS A 95 4.62 -26.88 26.83
C HIS A 95 5.36 -27.02 28.18
N GLY A 96 6.01 -25.96 28.65
CA GLY A 96 6.70 -25.92 29.95
C GLY A 96 5.75 -26.08 31.15
N ALA A 97 4.56 -25.45 31.09
CA ALA A 97 3.52 -25.62 32.09
C ALA A 97 2.93 -27.05 32.08
N GLY A 98 2.79 -27.66 30.90
CA GLY A 98 2.37 -29.06 30.76
C GLY A 98 3.38 -30.06 31.35
N THR A 99 4.68 -29.75 31.26
CA THR A 99 5.74 -30.56 31.90
C THR A 99 5.82 -30.35 33.42
N MET A 100 5.46 -29.18 33.95
CA MET A 100 5.37 -28.99 35.42
C MET A 100 4.09 -29.57 36.03
N GLY A 101 2.96 -29.55 35.30
CA GLY A 101 1.69 -30.15 35.75
C GLY A 101 1.67 -31.68 35.77
N THR A 102 2.72 -32.34 35.26
CA THR A 102 2.89 -33.80 35.29
C THR A 102 3.93 -34.27 36.32
N ILE A 103 4.65 -33.36 36.97
CA ILE A 103 5.64 -33.70 38.01
C ILE A 103 4.98 -34.03 39.37
N ASP A 104 3.67 -33.84 39.50
CA ASP A 104 2.96 -34.14 40.76
C ASP A 104 1.93 -35.28 40.60
N ARG A 105 2.43 -36.52 40.55
CA ARG A 105 1.69 -37.73 41.01
C ARG A 105 2.61 -38.95 41.06
N LYS A 106 2.81 -39.46 42.27
CA LYS A 106 3.60 -40.64 42.71
C LYS A 106 5.06 -40.30 43.00
N ALA A 107 5.61 -40.54 44.20
CA ALA A 107 5.22 -41.45 45.29
C ALA A 107 5.70 -40.89 46.64
#